data_AF-A0A947HUT3-F1
#
_entry.id   AF-A0A947HUT3-F1
#
_cell.length_a   1.000
_cell.length_b   1.000
_cell.length_c   1.000
_cell.angle_alpha   90.00
_cell.angle_beta   90.00
_cell.angle_gamma   90.00
#
_symmetry.space_group_name_H-M   'P 1'
#
loop_
_entity.id
_entity.type
_entity.pdbx_description
1 polymer ?
#
loop_
_entity_poly.entity_id
_entity_poly.type
_entity_poly.pdbx_seq_one_letter_code
_entity_poly.pdbx_strand_id
1 'polypeptide(L)'
;KCIFCYPRIEAGQPTVCSETCVGRIRYLGVLLYDADRIEQAASTEHDRDLYQAQLDIFLDPHDPKVIEQARADGIPEAWLTAARNSPVYKMAVDWKVALPLHPEYRTLPMVWYVPPLSPIQAAANAGHVGTNGEIPDVNQLRIPLKYLANLMTAGDVAPVSRALERMLAMRAYMRGKHVDGAANVKAIEQVGLTPALVEDMYQIMGIANYEDRFVIPTAHREYAEDAFDLRGGCGFSFGNGCSDGQTDASLFGAKKKRTIPIKSEV
;
A
#
# COMPACT_ATOMS: atom_id res chain seq x y z
N LYS A 1 18.57 3.76 -8.63
CA LYS A 1 17.31 3.98 -7.87
C LYS A 1 16.81 2.67 -7.31
N CYS A 2 15.91 2.69 -6.32
CA CYS A 2 15.12 1.50 -5.96
C CYS A 2 14.39 0.97 -7.21
N ILE A 3 14.39 -0.35 -7.41
CA ILE A 3 13.71 -1.03 -8.53
C ILE A 3 12.43 -1.76 -8.09
N PHE A 4 11.97 -1.53 -6.86
CA PHE A 4 10.82 -2.18 -6.24
C PHE A 4 10.86 -3.72 -6.31
N CYS A 5 12.07 -4.30 -6.39
CA CYS A 5 12.28 -5.73 -6.61
C CYS A 5 11.41 -6.30 -7.74
N TYR A 6 11.27 -5.58 -8.87
CA TYR A 6 10.37 -6.00 -9.95
C TYR A 6 10.48 -7.48 -10.35
N PRO A 7 11.67 -8.15 -10.38
CA PRO A 7 11.72 -9.58 -10.73
C PRO A 7 10.97 -10.49 -9.74
N ARG A 8 10.79 -10.04 -8.49
CA ARG A 8 10.01 -10.74 -7.46
C ARG A 8 8.54 -10.36 -7.53
N ILE A 9 8.24 -9.07 -7.65
CA ILE A 9 6.86 -8.57 -7.77
C ILE A 9 6.17 -9.19 -8.98
N GLU A 10 6.87 -9.31 -10.11
CA GLU A 10 6.36 -9.96 -11.31
C GLU A 10 5.94 -11.42 -11.07
N ALA A 11 6.59 -12.10 -10.13
CA ALA A 11 6.25 -13.46 -9.72
C ALA A 11 5.29 -13.52 -8.51
N GLY A 12 4.64 -12.41 -8.15
CA GLY A 12 3.73 -12.35 -6.99
C GLY A 12 4.44 -12.43 -5.63
N GLN A 13 5.75 -12.20 -5.58
CA GLN A 13 6.54 -12.25 -4.35
C GLN A 13 6.77 -10.85 -3.77
N PRO A 14 6.89 -10.71 -2.43
CA PRO A 14 7.21 -9.44 -1.80
C PRO A 14 8.60 -8.92 -2.18
N THR A 15 8.77 -7.61 -2.03
CA THR A 15 10.10 -7.01 -2.09
C THR A 15 10.99 -7.56 -0.98
N VAL A 16 12.31 -7.61 -1.22
CA VAL A 16 13.27 -8.14 -0.24
C VAL A 16 13.14 -7.41 1.10
N CYS A 17 13.04 -6.09 1.08
CA CYS A 17 12.94 -5.29 2.30
C CYS A 17 11.57 -5.39 2.99
N SER A 18 10.50 -5.77 2.28
CA SER A 18 9.20 -6.12 2.87
C SER A 18 9.22 -7.48 3.56
N GLU A 19 9.70 -8.51 2.87
CA GLU A 19 9.74 -9.88 3.38
C GLU A 19 10.66 -10.02 4.60
N THR A 20 11.83 -9.39 4.53
CA THR A 20 12.86 -9.41 5.60
C THR A 20 12.60 -8.42 6.72
N CYS A 21 11.45 -7.73 6.72
CA CYS A 21 11.10 -6.77 7.76
C CYS A 21 10.79 -7.48 9.07
N VAL A 22 11.79 -7.55 9.95
CA VAL A 22 11.69 -8.20 11.28
C VAL A 22 10.54 -7.64 12.12
N GLY A 23 10.31 -6.32 12.07
CA GLY A 23 9.22 -5.68 12.81
C GLY A 23 7.83 -5.91 12.23
N ARG A 24 7.71 -6.61 11.09
CA ARG A 24 6.46 -6.92 10.39
C ARG A 24 5.59 -5.71 10.03
N ILE A 25 6.18 -4.53 9.89
CA ILE A 25 5.48 -3.25 9.67
C ILE A 25 5.22 -2.89 8.20
N ARG A 26 5.62 -3.74 7.25
CA ARG A 26 5.51 -3.45 5.82
C ARG A 26 4.37 -4.26 5.21
N TYR A 27 3.56 -3.57 4.41
CA TYR A 27 2.40 -4.11 3.72
C TYR A 27 2.54 -3.81 2.23
N LEU A 28 2.14 -4.75 1.38
CA LEU A 28 2.12 -4.61 -0.07
C LEU A 28 0.73 -5.00 -0.56
N GLY A 29 0.14 -4.15 -1.37
CA GLY A 29 -1.22 -4.30 -1.90
C GLY A 29 -1.41 -3.40 -3.11
N VAL A 30 -2.35 -3.78 -3.97
CA VAL A 30 -2.68 -3.03 -5.18
C VAL A 30 -3.49 -1.79 -4.82
N LEU A 31 -3.27 -0.70 -5.55
CA LEU A 31 -4.12 0.49 -5.57
C LEU A 31 -4.49 0.75 -7.03
N LEU A 32 -5.78 0.86 -7.31
CA LEU A 32 -6.28 1.36 -8.59
C LEU A 32 -6.29 2.88 -8.52
N TYR A 33 -5.81 3.55 -9.57
CA TYR A 33 -5.78 5.00 -9.62
C TYR A 33 -6.10 5.52 -11.01
N ASP A 34 -6.71 6.69 -11.08
CA ASP A 34 -6.99 7.40 -12.33
C ASP A 34 -5.73 8.17 -12.78
N ALA A 35 -5.10 7.69 -13.86
CA ALA A 35 -3.88 8.27 -14.40
C ALA A 35 -4.11 9.64 -15.06
N ASP A 36 -5.29 9.89 -15.62
CA ASP A 36 -5.61 11.14 -16.32
C ASP A 36 -5.74 12.32 -15.33
N ARG A 37 -6.01 12.02 -14.06
CA ARG A 37 -6.16 13.01 -12.98
C ARG A 37 -4.87 13.28 -12.21
N ILE A 38 -3.73 12.68 -12.58
CA ILE A 38 -2.44 12.85 -11.89
C ILE A 38 -2.00 14.31 -11.90
N GLU A 39 -1.99 14.96 -13.07
CA GLU A 39 -1.57 16.35 -13.20
C GLU A 39 -2.46 17.27 -12.36
N GLN A 40 -3.78 17.07 -12.45
CA GLN A 40 -4.76 17.82 -11.67
C GLN A 40 -4.51 17.69 -10.16
N ALA A 41 -4.30 16.46 -9.66
CA ALA A 41 -4.06 16.24 -8.24
C ALA A 41 -2.74 16.86 -7.77
N ALA A 42 -1.65 16.67 -8.52
CA ALA A 42 -0.33 17.20 -8.18
C ALA A 42 -0.24 18.74 -8.28
N SER A 43 -1.08 19.36 -9.10
CA SER A 43 -1.11 20.81 -9.33
C SER A 43 -2.05 21.57 -8.39
N THR A 44 -2.69 20.89 -7.43
CA THR A 44 -3.57 21.52 -6.42
C THR A 44 -2.91 22.73 -5.76
N GLU A 45 -3.61 23.86 -5.65
CA GLU A 45 -3.02 25.14 -5.24
C GLU A 45 -2.37 25.06 -3.84
N HIS A 46 -3.09 24.50 -2.86
CA HIS A 46 -2.60 24.42 -1.49
C HIS A 46 -1.95 23.07 -1.18
N ASP A 47 -0.74 23.11 -0.60
CA ASP A 47 0.02 21.90 -0.28
C ASP A 47 -0.70 20.96 0.71
N ARG A 48 -1.54 21.53 1.60
CA ARG A 48 -2.32 20.74 2.57
C ARG A 48 -3.41 19.90 1.94
N ASP A 49 -3.87 20.30 0.74
CA ASP A 49 -4.94 19.61 0.03
C ASP A 49 -4.39 18.43 -0.79
N LEU A 50 -3.07 18.36 -1.02
CA LEU A 50 -2.42 17.30 -1.83
C LEU A 50 -2.66 15.89 -1.28
N TYR A 51 -2.72 15.72 0.04
CA TYR A 51 -3.07 14.43 0.64
C TYR A 51 -4.46 13.96 0.22
N GLN A 52 -5.44 14.85 0.27
CA GLN A 52 -6.81 14.52 -0.10
C GLN A 52 -6.94 14.38 -1.63
N ALA A 53 -6.29 15.26 -2.40
CA ALA A 53 -6.26 15.17 -3.86
C ALA A 53 -5.66 13.83 -4.34
N GLN A 54 -4.63 13.31 -3.66
CA GLN A 54 -4.08 11.99 -3.97
C GLN A 54 -5.05 10.85 -3.58
N LEU A 55 -5.79 10.99 -2.49
CA LEU A 55 -6.83 10.01 -2.14
C LEU A 55 -7.97 10.00 -3.16
N ASP A 56 -8.33 11.17 -3.71
CA ASP A 56 -9.46 11.33 -4.64
C ASP A 56 -9.19 10.75 -6.03
N ILE A 57 -7.93 10.42 -6.35
CA ILE A 57 -7.56 9.69 -7.57
C ILE A 57 -7.45 8.18 -7.33
N PHE A 58 -7.46 7.71 -6.08
CA PHE A 58 -7.56 6.28 -5.79
C PHE A 58 -8.99 5.81 -5.99
N LEU A 59 -9.14 4.70 -6.71
CA LEU A 59 -10.44 4.17 -7.13
C LEU A 59 -10.88 3.04 -6.21
N ASP A 60 -12.17 2.97 -5.92
CA ASP A 60 -12.75 1.90 -5.11
C ASP A 60 -12.75 0.57 -5.87
N PRO A 61 -11.98 -0.44 -5.44
CA PRO A 61 -11.92 -1.73 -6.12
C PRO A 61 -13.20 -2.56 -5.98
N HIS A 62 -14.17 -2.14 -5.16
CA HIS A 62 -15.46 -2.78 -5.00
C HIS A 62 -16.57 -2.12 -5.84
N ASP A 63 -16.36 -0.93 -6.40
CA ASP A 63 -17.34 -0.25 -7.25
C ASP A 63 -17.48 -1.00 -8.59
N PRO A 64 -18.68 -1.48 -8.95
CA PRO A 64 -18.92 -2.12 -10.24
C PRO A 64 -18.46 -1.29 -11.45
N LYS A 65 -18.58 0.04 -11.39
CA LYS A 65 -18.16 0.93 -12.49
C LYS A 65 -16.64 0.97 -12.64
N VAL A 66 -15.91 1.03 -11.52
CA VAL A 66 -14.44 0.97 -11.52
C VAL A 66 -13.98 -0.38 -12.04
N ILE A 67 -14.64 -1.46 -11.65
CA ILE A 67 -14.32 -2.82 -12.12
C ILE A 67 -14.54 -2.93 -13.64
N GLU A 68 -15.66 -2.42 -14.15
CA GLU A 68 -15.96 -2.42 -15.59
C GLU A 68 -14.93 -1.59 -16.37
N GLN A 69 -14.61 -0.39 -15.90
CA GLN A 69 -13.60 0.47 -16.51
C GLN A 69 -12.21 -0.17 -16.49
N ALA A 70 -11.78 -0.72 -15.35
CA ALA A 70 -10.48 -1.36 -15.22
C ALA A 70 -10.34 -2.58 -16.16
N ARG A 71 -11.42 -3.33 -16.42
CA ARG A 71 -11.44 -4.38 -17.45
C ARG A 71 -11.28 -3.80 -18.86
N ALA A 72 -11.97 -2.70 -19.15
CA ALA A 72 -11.84 -2.01 -20.44
C ALA A 72 -10.40 -1.51 -20.67
N ASP A 73 -9.73 -1.08 -19.61
CA ASP A 73 -8.33 -0.63 -19.62
C ASP A 73 -7.31 -1.79 -19.58
N GLY A 74 -7.77 -3.04 -19.63
CA GLY A 74 -6.91 -4.23 -19.73
C GLY A 74 -6.32 -4.72 -18.40
N ILE A 75 -6.84 -4.30 -17.25
CA ILE A 75 -6.39 -4.78 -15.95
C ILE A 75 -6.85 -6.24 -15.73
N PRO A 76 -5.92 -7.19 -15.47
CA PRO A 76 -6.28 -8.60 -15.28
C PRO A 76 -7.14 -8.86 -14.03
N GLU A 77 -8.01 -9.87 -14.07
CA GLU A 77 -8.87 -10.25 -12.93
C GLU A 77 -8.10 -10.56 -11.64
N ALA A 78 -6.88 -11.11 -11.77
CA ALA A 78 -6.01 -11.36 -10.62
C ALA A 78 -5.63 -10.04 -9.91
N TRP A 79 -5.40 -8.97 -10.67
CA TRP A 79 -5.10 -7.64 -10.13
C TRP A 79 -6.33 -7.00 -9.48
N LEU A 80 -7.52 -7.14 -10.08
CA LEU A 80 -8.78 -6.66 -9.48
C LEU A 80 -9.11 -7.38 -8.18
N THR A 81 -8.83 -8.69 -8.13
CA THR A 81 -8.99 -9.49 -6.91
C THR A 81 -7.99 -9.10 -5.83
N ALA A 82 -6.74 -8.84 -6.20
CA ALA A 82 -5.73 -8.33 -5.27
C ALA A 82 -6.06 -6.91 -4.77
N ALA A 83 -6.62 -6.05 -5.62
CA ALA A 83 -7.03 -4.70 -5.24
C ALA A 83 -8.16 -4.71 -4.19
N ARG A 84 -9.17 -5.56 -4.37
CA ARG A 84 -10.27 -5.73 -3.40
C ARG A 84 -9.80 -6.19 -2.02
N ASN A 85 -8.74 -7.01 -2.00
CA ASN A 85 -8.15 -7.53 -0.76
C ASN A 85 -6.93 -6.73 -0.28
N SER A 86 -6.69 -5.54 -0.84
CA SER A 86 -5.45 -4.79 -0.61
C SER A 86 -5.36 -4.25 0.82
N PRO A 87 -4.34 -4.65 1.61
CA PRO A 87 -4.13 -4.05 2.94
C PRO A 87 -3.74 -2.57 2.85
N VAL A 88 -3.13 -2.17 1.73
CA VAL A 88 -2.73 -0.77 1.49
C VAL A 88 -3.96 0.11 1.25
N TYR A 89 -4.92 -0.36 0.45
CA TYR A 89 -6.20 0.35 0.24
C TYR A 89 -6.94 0.53 1.56
N LYS A 90 -7.07 -0.55 2.36
CA LYS A 90 -7.68 -0.49 3.68
C LYS A 90 -7.02 0.54 4.59
N MET A 91 -5.69 0.55 4.69
CA MET A 91 -4.97 1.49 5.56
C MET A 91 -5.05 2.96 5.10
N ALA A 92 -4.94 3.20 3.79
CA ALA A 92 -4.89 4.54 3.22
C ALA A 92 -6.28 5.16 3.03
N VAL A 93 -7.25 4.38 2.53
CA VAL A 93 -8.57 4.85 2.12
C VAL A 93 -9.62 4.56 3.19
N ASP A 94 -9.82 3.30 3.58
CA ASP A 94 -10.92 2.94 4.49
C ASP A 94 -10.67 3.43 5.92
N TRP A 95 -9.49 3.10 6.46
CA TRP A 95 -9.15 3.37 7.86
C TRP A 95 -8.44 4.71 8.06
N LYS A 96 -7.98 5.36 6.99
CA LYS A 96 -7.27 6.65 7.03
C LYS A 96 -6.16 6.70 8.10
N VAL A 97 -5.43 5.59 8.28
CA VAL A 97 -4.32 5.47 9.24
C VAL A 97 -2.96 5.59 8.57
N ALA A 98 -2.87 5.31 7.27
CA ALA A 98 -1.67 5.55 6.48
C ALA A 98 -1.74 6.93 5.81
N LEU A 99 -0.61 7.63 5.79
CA LEU A 99 -0.44 8.97 5.24
C LEU A 99 0.78 8.98 4.29
N PRO A 100 0.78 9.82 3.24
CA PRO A 100 1.92 9.95 2.34
C PRO A 100 3.13 10.55 3.05
N LEU A 101 4.33 10.37 2.49
CA LEU A 101 5.54 11.03 2.96
C LEU A 101 5.81 12.27 2.12
N HIS A 102 5.89 13.44 2.76
CA HIS A 102 6.12 14.74 2.11
C HIS A 102 5.22 14.97 0.87
N PRO A 103 3.88 14.99 1.01
CA PRO A 103 2.97 15.24 -0.10
C PRO A 103 3.24 16.58 -0.81
N GLU A 104 3.77 17.58 -0.10
CA GLU A 104 4.15 18.90 -0.62
C GLU A 104 5.20 18.86 -1.75
N TYR A 105 5.90 17.75 -1.95
CA TYR A 105 6.80 17.58 -3.10
C TYR A 105 6.05 17.31 -4.41
N ARG A 106 4.72 17.14 -4.37
CA ARG A 106 3.85 17.02 -5.54
C ARG A 106 4.20 15.87 -6.48
N THR A 107 4.88 14.85 -5.95
CA THR A 107 5.24 13.64 -6.71
C THR A 107 4.21 12.51 -6.60
N LEU A 108 3.12 12.73 -5.84
CA LEU A 108 2.09 11.72 -5.50
C LEU A 108 2.73 10.39 -5.04
N PRO A 109 3.42 10.37 -3.90
CA PRO A 109 4.21 9.22 -3.47
C PRO A 109 3.34 7.98 -3.22
N MET A 110 3.80 6.80 -3.65
CA MET A 110 3.07 5.52 -3.50
C MET A 110 3.58 4.65 -2.34
N VAL A 111 4.48 5.18 -1.51
CA VAL A 111 4.91 4.54 -0.25
C VAL A 111 4.42 5.38 0.90
N TRP A 112 3.47 4.84 1.67
CA TRP A 112 2.76 5.53 2.73
C TRP A 112 3.15 4.96 4.10
N TYR A 113 2.94 5.76 5.14
CA TYR A 113 3.39 5.46 6.50
C TYR A 113 2.25 5.63 7.49
N VAL A 114 2.21 4.75 8.49
CA VAL A 114 1.35 4.91 9.67
C VAL A 114 2.15 5.69 10.71
N PRO A 115 1.63 6.82 11.25
CA PRO A 115 2.37 7.61 12.23
C PRO A 115 2.59 6.81 13.53
N PRO A 116 3.75 6.92 14.18
CA PRO A 116 4.05 6.14 15.38
C PRO A 116 3.32 6.70 16.61
N LEU A 117 2.74 5.81 17.42
CA LEU A 117 2.39 6.14 18.79
C LEU A 117 3.68 6.34 19.62
N SER A 118 3.61 7.18 20.65
CA SER A 118 4.72 7.38 21.60
C SER A 118 4.22 7.31 23.04
N PRO A 119 5.11 7.12 24.03
CA PRO A 119 4.72 7.24 25.43
C PRO A 119 4.15 8.63 25.71
N ILE A 120 3.27 8.72 26.71
CA ILE A 120 2.82 10.01 27.25
C ILE A 120 3.98 10.79 27.87
N GLN A 121 3.89 12.13 27.82
CA GLN A 121 4.89 12.99 28.44
C GLN A 121 4.97 12.76 29.94
N ALA A 122 6.18 12.84 30.50
CA ALA A 122 6.43 12.54 31.92
C ALA A 122 5.63 13.43 32.88
N ALA A 123 5.22 14.63 32.45
CA ALA A 123 4.35 15.53 33.21
C ALA A 123 2.92 14.97 33.40
N ALA A 124 2.38 14.20 32.45
CA ALA A 124 1.08 13.55 32.57
C ALA A 124 1.11 12.31 33.49
N ASN A 125 2.28 11.70 33.68
CA ASN A 125 2.48 10.56 34.59
C ASN A 125 2.38 10.95 36.09
N ALA A 126 2.39 12.24 36.43
CA ALA A 126 2.32 12.72 37.81
C ALA A 126 0.91 12.63 38.44
N GLY A 127 -0.05 11.95 37.78
CA GLY A 127 -1.34 11.59 38.37
C GLY A 127 -2.57 11.86 37.50
N HIS A 128 -2.41 12.47 36.32
CA HIS A 128 -3.51 12.80 35.44
C HIS A 128 -3.15 12.45 33.99
N VAL A 129 -3.36 11.19 33.61
CA VAL A 129 -3.51 10.88 32.18
C VAL A 129 -4.77 11.61 31.74
N GLY A 130 -4.61 12.66 30.93
CA GLY A 130 -5.76 13.30 30.32
C GLY A 130 -6.42 12.30 29.40
N THR A 131 -7.60 11.84 29.78
CA THR A 131 -8.43 11.02 28.90
C THR A 131 -9.24 11.97 28.02
N ASN A 132 -9.15 11.77 26.70
CA ASN A 132 -10.10 12.36 25.78
C ASN A 132 -11.27 11.38 25.64
N GLY A 133 -12.22 11.45 26.58
CA GLY A 133 -13.29 10.46 26.68
C GLY A 133 -12.76 9.09 27.09
N GLU A 134 -12.88 8.11 26.19
CA GLU A 134 -12.53 6.70 26.42
C GLU A 134 -11.08 6.34 26.01
N ILE A 135 -10.37 7.26 25.36
CA ILE A 135 -9.00 7.07 24.86
C ILE A 135 -8.03 8.09 25.47
N PRO A 136 -6.73 7.77 25.59
CA PRO A 136 -5.72 8.76 25.97
C PRO A 136 -5.68 9.93 24.98
N ASP A 137 -5.50 11.15 25.49
CA ASP A 137 -5.37 12.34 24.65
C ASP A 137 -4.06 12.29 23.83
N VAL A 138 -4.21 12.31 22.50
CA VAL A 138 -3.09 12.28 21.56
C VAL A 138 -2.19 13.52 21.65
N ASN A 139 -2.70 14.64 22.18
CA ASN A 139 -1.90 15.84 22.40
C ASN A 139 -0.87 15.67 23.53
N GLN A 140 -1.06 14.68 24.41
CA GLN A 140 -0.15 14.38 25.51
C GLN A 140 0.97 13.40 25.14
N LEU A 141 1.00 12.94 23.89
CA LEU A 141 2.07 12.10 23.37
C LEU A 141 3.41 12.85 23.38
N ARG A 142 4.50 12.11 23.62
CA ARG A 142 5.85 12.69 23.66
C ARG A 142 6.28 13.26 22.31
N ILE A 143 5.94 12.60 21.21
CA ILE A 143 6.23 13.09 19.86
C ILE A 143 5.21 14.19 19.51
N PRO A 144 5.64 15.43 19.21
CA PRO A 144 4.71 16.50 18.87
C PRO A 144 3.95 16.20 17.58
N LEU A 145 2.62 16.38 17.59
CA LEU A 145 1.78 16.17 16.39
C LEU A 145 2.23 17.05 15.22
N LYS A 146 2.68 18.28 15.50
CA LYS A 146 3.15 19.20 14.46
C LYS A 146 4.38 18.67 13.73
N TYR A 147 5.26 17.93 14.42
CA TYR A 147 6.44 17.32 13.80
C TYR A 147 6.02 16.25 12.78
N LEU A 148 5.09 15.37 13.15
CA LEU A 148 4.54 14.34 12.26
C LEU A 148 3.77 14.97 11.10
N ALA A 149 3.01 16.03 11.36
CA ALA A 149 2.26 16.73 10.33
C ALA A 149 3.16 17.35 9.25
N ASN A 150 4.29 17.96 9.66
CA ASN A 150 5.28 18.49 8.72
C ASN A 150 5.91 17.39 7.84
N LEU A 151 5.94 16.14 8.31
CA LEU A 151 6.51 15.01 7.57
C LEU A 151 5.50 14.34 6.63
N MET A 152 4.22 14.30 7.00
CA MET A 152 3.24 13.40 6.39
C MET A 152 2.04 14.10 5.73
N THR A 153 1.77 15.36 6.07
CA THR A 153 0.51 16.05 5.71
C THR A 153 0.71 17.54 5.44
N ALA A 154 1.89 17.94 4.95
CA ALA A 154 2.23 19.34 4.66
C ALA A 154 1.93 20.30 5.83
N GLY A 155 2.10 19.81 7.06
CA GLY A 155 1.88 20.57 8.29
C GLY A 155 0.44 20.59 8.82
N ASP A 156 -0.51 19.89 8.19
CA ASP A 156 -1.87 19.72 8.73
C ASP A 156 -1.92 18.64 9.83
N VAL A 157 -2.29 19.02 11.04
CA VAL A 157 -2.31 18.13 12.20
C VAL A 157 -3.53 17.20 12.20
N ALA A 158 -4.64 17.60 11.56
CA ALA A 158 -5.91 16.88 11.67
C ALA A 158 -5.84 15.42 11.18
N PRO A 159 -5.25 15.09 10.01
CA PRO A 159 -5.16 13.70 9.55
C PRO A 159 -4.25 12.85 10.44
N VAL A 160 -3.18 13.43 10.99
CA VAL A 160 -2.26 12.74 11.92
C VAL A 160 -2.96 12.44 13.24
N SER A 161 -3.67 13.41 13.83
CA SER A 161 -4.44 13.22 15.07
C SER A 161 -5.45 12.10 14.89
N ARG A 162 -6.24 12.15 13.81
CA ARG A 162 -7.22 11.12 13.46
C ARG A 162 -6.61 9.72 13.36
N ALA A 163 -5.48 9.58 12.67
CA ALA A 163 -4.80 8.29 12.53
C ALA A 163 -4.34 7.73 13.89
N LEU A 164 -3.78 8.59 14.76
CA LEU A 164 -3.32 8.21 16.10
C LEU A 164 -4.48 7.85 17.03
N GLU A 165 -5.57 8.62 17.01
CA GLU A 165 -6.79 8.37 17.78
C GLU A 165 -7.43 7.02 17.38
N ARG A 166 -7.51 6.74 16.08
CA ARG A 166 -8.01 5.44 15.56
C ARG A 166 -7.18 4.26 16.05
N MET A 167 -5.85 4.38 16.08
CA MET A 167 -4.97 3.34 16.64
C MET A 167 -5.14 3.18 18.16
N LEU A 168 -5.32 4.27 18.92
CA LEU A 168 -5.60 4.20 20.36
C LEU A 168 -6.97 3.59 20.64
N ALA A 169 -7.98 3.93 19.87
CA ALA A 169 -9.33 3.36 19.95
C ALA A 169 -9.32 1.85 19.71
N MET A 170 -8.62 1.37 18.68
CA MET A 170 -8.42 -0.06 18.44
C MET A 170 -7.77 -0.74 19.66
N ARG A 171 -6.72 -0.14 20.25
CA ARG A 171 -6.06 -0.69 21.44
C ARG A 171 -7.00 -0.76 22.65
N ALA A 172 -7.82 0.28 22.88
CA ALA A 172 -8.78 0.33 23.97
C ALA A 172 -9.88 -0.74 23.80
N TYR A 173 -10.43 -0.87 22.59
CA TYR A 173 -11.43 -1.89 22.25
C TYR A 173 -10.89 -3.31 22.45
N MET A 174 -9.71 -3.62 21.89
CA MET A 174 -9.11 -4.95 22.01
C MET A 174 -8.67 -5.26 23.44
N ARG A 175 -8.25 -4.26 24.23
CA ARG A 175 -7.96 -4.45 25.66
C ARG A 175 -9.23 -4.85 26.42
N GLY A 176 -10.33 -4.10 26.26
CA GLY A 176 -11.59 -4.42 26.93
C GLY A 176 -12.07 -5.83 26.60
N LYS A 177 -11.99 -6.21 25.31
CA LYS A 177 -12.36 -7.55 24.83
C LYS A 177 -11.51 -8.67 25.48
N HIS A 178 -10.19 -8.51 25.56
CA HIS A 178 -9.30 -9.58 26.03
C HIS A 178 -9.05 -9.60 27.54
N VAL A 179 -9.09 -8.44 28.21
CA VAL A 179 -8.73 -8.30 29.63
C VAL A 179 -9.98 -8.23 30.49
N ASP A 180 -10.89 -7.31 30.14
CA ASP A 180 -12.06 -6.99 30.97
C ASP A 180 -13.28 -7.86 30.62
N GLY A 181 -13.18 -8.69 29.57
CA GLY A 181 -14.25 -9.56 29.08
C GLY A 181 -15.41 -8.83 28.39
N ALA A 182 -15.30 -7.51 28.20
CA ALA A 182 -16.31 -6.66 27.59
C ALA A 182 -15.66 -5.62 26.66
N ALA A 183 -16.06 -5.62 25.39
CA ALA A 183 -15.48 -4.71 24.41
C ALA A 183 -15.89 -3.25 24.68
N ASN A 184 -14.92 -2.33 24.67
CA ASN A 184 -15.20 -0.89 24.81
C ASN A 184 -15.65 -0.31 23.46
N VAL A 185 -16.95 -0.45 23.16
CA VAL A 185 -17.56 0.05 21.91
C VAL A 185 -17.54 1.58 21.85
N LYS A 186 -17.65 2.26 22.99
CA LYS A 186 -17.64 3.73 23.06
C LYS A 186 -16.33 4.33 22.52
N ALA A 187 -15.20 3.68 22.78
CA ALA A 187 -13.89 4.13 22.30
C ALA A 187 -13.79 4.16 20.77
N ILE A 188 -14.43 3.21 20.08
CA ILE A 188 -14.38 3.12 18.61
C ILE A 188 -15.47 3.98 17.95
N GLU A 189 -16.63 4.13 18.60
CA GLU A 189 -17.68 5.07 18.18
C GLU A 189 -17.17 6.52 18.17
N GLN A 190 -16.37 6.90 19.18
CA GLN A 190 -15.76 8.23 19.28
C GLN A 190 -14.94 8.62 18.04
N VAL A 191 -14.32 7.66 17.36
CA VAL A 191 -13.48 7.88 16.17
C VAL A 191 -14.15 7.46 14.86
N GLY A 192 -15.45 7.15 14.92
CA GLY A 192 -16.27 6.75 13.77
C GLY A 192 -15.90 5.39 13.19
N LEU A 193 -15.42 4.45 14.01
CA LEU A 193 -15.10 3.09 13.59
C LEU A 193 -16.15 2.10 14.09
N THR A 194 -16.43 1.07 13.29
CA THR A 194 -17.33 -0.03 13.66
C THR A 194 -16.55 -1.19 14.28
N PRO A 195 -17.20 -2.07 15.08
CA PRO A 195 -16.55 -3.26 15.61
C PRO A 195 -15.91 -4.14 14.52
N ALA A 196 -16.61 -4.34 13.41
CA ALA A 196 -16.11 -5.14 12.28
C ALA A 196 -14.84 -4.53 11.67
N LEU A 197 -14.81 -3.21 11.48
CA LEU A 197 -13.65 -2.51 10.94
C LEU A 197 -12.46 -2.60 11.90
N VAL A 198 -12.69 -2.46 13.21
CA VAL A 198 -11.64 -2.55 14.23
C VAL A 198 -11.08 -3.98 14.34
N GLU A 199 -11.92 -5.01 14.18
CA GLU A 199 -11.47 -6.40 14.13
C GLU A 199 -10.65 -6.69 12.88
N ASP A 200 -11.03 -6.15 11.72
CA ASP A 200 -10.24 -6.23 10.47
C ASP A 200 -8.90 -5.48 10.59
N MET A 201 -8.90 -4.29 11.20
CA MET A 201 -7.67 -3.56 11.56
C MET A 201 -6.78 -4.40 12.46
N TYR A 202 -7.34 -5.04 13.50
CA TYR A 202 -6.56 -5.87 14.42
C TYR A 202 -6.01 -7.12 13.75
N GLN A 203 -6.77 -7.76 12.85
CA GLN A 203 -6.30 -8.89 12.06
C GLN A 203 -5.09 -8.50 11.21
N ILE A 204 -5.19 -7.39 10.47
CA ILE A 204 -4.15 -6.97 9.53
C ILE A 204 -2.95 -6.33 10.26
N MET A 205 -3.15 -5.47 11.25
CA MET A 205 -2.08 -4.71 11.92
C MET A 205 -1.55 -5.39 13.18
N GLY A 206 -2.40 -6.13 13.91
CA GLY A 206 -2.07 -6.79 15.17
C GLY A 206 -1.55 -8.21 14.98
N ILE A 207 -2.32 -9.07 14.30
CA ILE A 207 -1.92 -10.46 14.00
C ILE A 207 -0.93 -10.47 12.82
N ALA A 208 -1.26 -9.72 11.77
CA ALA A 208 -0.40 -9.40 10.64
C ALA A 208 0.17 -10.63 9.92
N ASN A 209 -0.69 -11.61 9.62
CA ASN A 209 -0.29 -12.84 8.92
C ASN A 209 0.40 -12.52 7.58
N TYR A 210 1.17 -13.48 7.06
CA TYR A 210 1.99 -13.22 5.87
C TYR A 210 1.11 -12.88 4.65
N GLU A 211 0.02 -13.63 4.47
CA GLU A 211 -0.99 -13.47 3.43
C GLU A 211 -1.80 -12.17 3.57
N ASP A 212 -2.00 -11.68 4.79
CA ASP A 212 -2.69 -10.40 5.04
C ASP A 212 -1.77 -9.20 4.75
N ARG A 213 -0.45 -9.38 4.92
CA ARG A 213 0.53 -8.31 4.70
C ARG A 213 0.88 -8.13 3.23
N PHE A 214 0.93 -9.21 2.46
CA PHE A 214 1.46 -9.20 1.10
C PHE A 214 0.43 -9.77 0.12
N VAL A 215 -0.40 -8.88 -0.42
CA VAL A 215 -1.39 -9.21 -1.45
C VAL A 215 -0.87 -8.71 -2.79
N ILE A 216 -0.07 -9.55 -3.45
CA ILE A 216 0.71 -9.19 -4.65
C ILE A 216 0.29 -10.12 -5.79
N PRO A 217 -0.38 -9.60 -6.84
CA PRO A 217 -0.71 -10.40 -8.00
C PRO A 217 0.55 -10.66 -8.85
N THR A 218 0.54 -11.73 -9.63
CA THR A 218 1.58 -11.97 -10.64
C THR A 218 1.48 -10.95 -11.77
N ALA A 219 2.62 -10.52 -12.31
CA ALA A 219 2.64 -9.80 -13.56
C ALA A 219 2.46 -10.79 -14.70
N HIS A 220 1.44 -10.55 -15.52
CA HIS A 220 1.14 -11.42 -16.66
C HIS A 220 2.06 -11.08 -17.85
N ARG A 221 3.35 -11.44 -17.76
CA ARG A 221 4.34 -11.21 -18.83
C ARG A 221 3.96 -11.90 -20.16
N GLU A 222 3.14 -12.94 -20.10
CA GLU A 222 2.63 -13.68 -21.25
C GLU A 222 1.78 -12.84 -22.22
N TYR A 223 1.24 -11.69 -21.81
CA TYR A 223 0.46 -10.83 -22.71
C TYR A 223 1.33 -10.03 -23.68
N ALA A 224 2.59 -9.74 -23.33
CA ALA A 224 3.46 -8.85 -24.10
C ALA A 224 4.62 -9.59 -24.79
N GLU A 225 5.00 -10.77 -24.29
CA GLU A 225 6.16 -11.51 -24.76
C GLU A 225 5.82 -12.99 -25.04
N ASP A 226 6.57 -13.64 -25.93
CA ASP A 226 6.51 -15.10 -26.09
C ASP A 226 7.17 -15.78 -24.88
N ALA A 227 6.35 -16.02 -23.85
CA ALA A 227 6.77 -16.63 -22.61
C ALA A 227 7.39 -18.03 -22.81
N PHE A 228 7.03 -18.73 -23.90
CA PHE A 228 7.56 -20.06 -24.20
C PHE A 228 8.99 -19.97 -24.74
N ASP A 229 9.26 -19.06 -25.68
CA ASP A 229 10.62 -18.79 -26.19
C ASP A 229 11.53 -18.28 -25.05
N LEU A 230 11.03 -17.34 -24.24
CA LEU A 230 11.77 -16.80 -23.10
C LEU A 230 12.11 -17.85 -22.04
N ARG A 231 11.19 -18.76 -21.73
CA ARG A 231 11.45 -19.85 -20.78
C ARG A 231 12.55 -20.79 -21.29
N GLY A 232 12.64 -21.02 -22.59
CA GLY A 232 13.65 -21.89 -23.21
C GLY A 232 15.01 -21.24 -23.45
N GLY A 233 15.04 -19.91 -23.63
CA GLY A 233 16.25 -19.18 -24.04
C GLY A 233 16.83 -18.23 -22.99
N CYS A 234 16.02 -17.70 -22.06
CA CYS A 234 16.50 -16.66 -21.17
C CYS A 234 17.35 -17.20 -20.02
N GLY A 235 18.45 -16.51 -19.72
CA GLY A 235 19.50 -16.94 -18.76
C GLY A 235 20.82 -17.32 -19.43
N PHE A 236 20.83 -17.58 -20.74
CA PHE A 236 22.04 -17.84 -21.51
C PHE A 236 22.64 -16.54 -22.08
N SER A 237 23.43 -15.83 -21.27
CA SER A 237 24.04 -14.55 -21.62
C SER A 237 25.29 -14.65 -22.51
N PHE A 238 25.31 -15.57 -23.48
CA PHE A 238 26.41 -15.73 -24.44
C PHE A 238 26.45 -14.65 -25.55
N GLY A 239 25.54 -13.66 -25.48
CA GLY A 239 25.30 -12.63 -26.49
C GLY A 239 23.95 -11.93 -26.23
N ASN A 240 23.21 -11.58 -27.30
CA ASN A 240 21.88 -10.96 -27.24
C ASN A 240 20.77 -11.96 -26.81
N GLY A 241 20.96 -12.66 -25.69
CA GLY A 241 20.26 -13.89 -25.34
C GLY A 241 18.81 -13.74 -24.86
N CYS A 242 18.48 -12.66 -24.15
CA CYS A 242 17.10 -12.33 -23.74
C CYS A 242 16.61 -10.98 -24.29
N SER A 243 17.36 -10.38 -25.21
CA SER A 243 17.02 -9.07 -25.78
C SER A 243 16.86 -9.25 -27.28
N ASP A 244 15.61 -9.37 -27.67
CA ASP A 244 15.23 -9.30 -29.06
C ASP A 244 15.31 -7.82 -29.41
N GLY A 245 16.42 -7.40 -30.05
CA GLY A 245 16.52 -6.03 -30.55
C GLY A 245 15.27 -5.69 -31.36
N GLN A 246 14.84 -4.42 -31.32
CA GLN A 246 13.57 -4.01 -31.97
C GLN A 246 13.61 -4.08 -33.51
N THR A 247 14.76 -4.38 -34.10
CA THR A 247 14.97 -4.45 -35.54
C THR A 247 15.35 -5.85 -36.00
N ASP A 248 14.75 -6.31 -37.09
CA ASP A 248 15.05 -7.61 -37.71
C ASP A 248 16.51 -7.74 -38.18
N ALA A 249 17.16 -6.61 -38.50
CA ALA A 249 18.54 -6.57 -38.95
C ALA A 249 19.52 -6.57 -37.75
N SER A 250 20.51 -7.46 -37.81
CA SER A 250 21.66 -7.48 -36.89
C SER A 250 22.94 -7.24 -37.66
N LEU A 251 23.73 -6.24 -37.23
CA LEU A 251 25.05 -5.92 -37.79
C LEU A 251 26.03 -7.11 -37.71
N PHE A 252 25.82 -8.01 -36.75
CA PHE A 252 26.72 -9.15 -36.49
C PHE A 252 26.27 -10.45 -37.18
N GLY A 253 25.23 -10.42 -38.02
CA GLY A 253 24.81 -11.56 -38.84
C GLY A 253 24.29 -12.78 -38.05
N ALA A 254 24.19 -12.71 -36.73
CA ALA A 254 23.70 -13.80 -35.90
C ALA A 254 22.18 -13.91 -36.05
N LYS A 255 21.71 -14.91 -36.82
CA LYS A 255 20.31 -15.37 -36.73
C LYS A 255 20.10 -16.05 -35.38
N LYS A 256 18.95 -15.78 -34.74
CA LYS A 256 18.45 -16.46 -33.52
C LYS A 256 18.79 -17.96 -33.58
N LYS A 257 19.46 -18.50 -32.56
CA LYS A 257 19.37 -19.96 -32.31
C LYS A 257 17.93 -20.21 -31.87
N ARG A 258 17.06 -20.53 -32.83
CA ARG A 258 15.72 -21.07 -32.56
C ARG A 258 15.89 -22.38 -31.80
N THR A 259 15.72 -22.31 -30.50
CA THR A 259 15.46 -23.49 -29.66
C THR A 259 13.94 -23.62 -29.64
N ILE A 260 13.27 -23.95 -30.74
CA ILE A 260 12.92 -25.33 -31.10
C ILE A 260 12.62 -25.39 -32.62
N PRO A 261 13.32 -26.20 -33.42
CA PRO A 261 12.89 -26.49 -34.79
C PRO A 261 11.96 -27.71 -34.76
N ILE A 262 10.69 -27.52 -34.39
CA ILE A 262 9.65 -28.46 -34.80
C ILE A 262 8.94 -27.79 -35.96
N LYS A 263 9.28 -28.21 -37.18
CA LYS A 263 8.34 -28.06 -38.28
C LYS A 263 7.14 -28.95 -37.92
N SER A 264 6.00 -28.36 -37.61
CA SER A 264 4.73 -29.09 -37.66
C SER A 264 4.42 -29.31 -39.13
N GLU A 265 4.93 -30.39 -39.69
CA GLU A 265 4.40 -30.91 -40.96
C GLU A 265 3.05 -31.56 -40.62
N VAL A 266 1.97 -31.00 -41.17
CA VAL A 266 0.62 -31.58 -41.17
C VAL A 266 0.59 -32.74 -42.15
#